data_AF-A0A5S3XZ88-F1
#
_entry.id   AF-A0A5S3XZ88-F1
#
_cell.length_a   1.000
_cell.length_b   1.000
_cell.length_c   1.000
_cell.angle_alpha   90.00
_cell.angle_beta   90.00
_cell.angle_gamma   90.00
#
_symmetry.space_group_name_H-M   'P 1'
#
loop_
_entity.id
_entity.type
_entity.pdbx_description
1 polymer ?
#
loop_
_entity_poly.entity_id
_entity_poly.type
_entity_poly.pdbx_seq_one_letter_code
_entity_poly.pdbx_strand_id
1 'polypeptide(L)'
;MTIKKSAHTSWSGDIKSGKGYISSQSGALEKQPFGFNTRFEDKPGTNPEELVAAAHSSCFSMALSLALTEAGFVADDITTKATVSLDEVDDGFEVSHIALDVSAKIKEISLEKFEQLCEQTKQGCPISKLMNAEISLTTTLN
;
A
#
# COMPACT_ATOMS: atom_id res chain seq x y z
N MET A 1 5.65 20.06 14.56
CA MET A 1 4.20 19.98 14.26
C MET A 1 3.87 18.52 13.99
N THR A 2 2.79 17.97 14.54
CA THR A 2 2.39 16.56 14.32
C THR A 2 1.13 16.52 13.47
N ILE A 3 1.16 15.74 12.37
CA ILE A 3 0.01 15.52 11.50
C ILE A 3 -0.78 14.32 12.01
N LYS A 4 -2.10 14.46 12.18
CA LYS A 4 -3.01 13.38 12.61
C LYS A 4 -4.03 13.10 11.50
N LYS A 5 -4.22 11.81 11.19
CA LYS A 5 -5.25 11.29 10.28
C LYS A 5 -5.97 10.13 10.97
N SER A 6 -7.24 9.92 10.65
CA SER A 6 -8.05 8.90 11.31
C SER A 6 -8.99 8.17 10.36
N ALA A 7 -9.38 6.97 10.76
CA ALA A 7 -10.47 6.18 10.22
C ALA A 7 -11.18 5.52 11.41
N HIS A 8 -12.42 5.08 11.24
CA HIS A 8 -13.14 4.35 12.28
C HIS A 8 -13.90 3.18 11.68
N THR A 9 -14.10 2.16 12.51
CA THR A 9 -14.74 0.91 12.12
C THR A 9 -15.79 0.54 13.15
N SER A 10 -16.95 0.05 12.70
CA SER A 10 -17.93 -0.60 13.55
C SER A 10 -18.07 -2.07 13.17
N TRP A 11 -18.36 -2.92 14.15
CA TRP A 11 -18.61 -4.35 13.97
C TRP A 11 -19.79 -4.79 14.82
N SER A 12 -20.63 -5.68 14.29
CA SER A 12 -21.74 -6.28 15.04
C SER A 12 -21.91 -7.76 14.67
N GLY A 13 -22.11 -8.60 15.68
CA GLY A 13 -22.27 -10.06 15.52
C GLY A 13 -20.97 -10.85 15.69
N ASP A 14 -21.04 -12.16 15.46
CA ASP A 14 -19.89 -13.07 15.52
C ASP A 14 -18.93 -12.87 14.32
N ILE A 15 -17.80 -13.58 14.30
CA ILE A 15 -16.78 -13.40 13.26
C ILE A 15 -17.25 -13.82 11.86
N LYS A 16 -18.05 -14.89 11.72
CA LYS A 16 -18.42 -15.45 10.41
C LYS A 16 -19.67 -14.80 9.82
N SER A 17 -20.66 -14.48 10.65
CA SER A 17 -21.95 -13.92 10.22
C SER A 17 -22.08 -12.42 10.50
N GLY A 18 -21.16 -11.86 11.29
CA GLY A 18 -21.15 -10.45 11.64
C GLY A 18 -20.90 -9.53 10.46
N LYS A 19 -21.19 -8.25 10.69
CA LYS A 19 -21.09 -7.19 9.70
C LYS A 19 -20.18 -6.09 10.21
N GLY A 20 -19.17 -5.77 9.42
CA GLY A 20 -18.28 -4.66 9.65
C GLY A 20 -18.53 -3.51 8.69
N TYR A 21 -18.27 -2.28 9.14
CA TYR A 21 -18.27 -1.09 8.29
C TYR A 21 -17.07 -0.21 8.62
N ILE A 22 -16.33 0.24 7.60
CA ILE A 22 -15.19 1.15 7.73
C ILE A 22 -15.50 2.52 7.10
N SER A 23 -15.06 3.59 7.76
CA SER A 23 -15.10 4.95 7.21
C SER A 23 -13.77 5.69 7.44
N SER A 24 -13.35 6.51 6.49
CA SER A 24 -12.16 7.34 6.59
C SER A 24 -12.52 8.79 6.93
N GLN A 25 -11.63 9.52 7.62
CA GLN A 25 -11.85 10.94 7.98
C GLN A 25 -12.14 11.84 6.77
N SER A 26 -11.60 11.51 5.59
CA SER A 26 -11.81 12.29 4.38
C SER A 26 -13.17 12.02 3.71
N GLY A 27 -13.87 10.95 4.10
CA GLY A 27 -15.07 10.48 3.41
C GLY A 27 -14.78 9.65 2.16
N ALA A 28 -13.52 9.39 1.82
CA ALA A 28 -13.17 8.51 0.68
C ALA A 28 -13.70 7.08 0.87
N LEU A 29 -13.77 6.62 2.13
CA LEU A 29 -14.55 5.46 2.54
C LEU A 29 -15.69 5.97 3.44
N GLU A 30 -16.92 5.65 3.07
CA GLU A 30 -18.11 5.98 3.85
C GLU A 30 -18.91 4.70 4.10
N LYS A 31 -18.88 4.21 5.35
CA LYS A 31 -19.55 2.97 5.79
C LYS A 31 -19.39 1.81 4.80
N GLN A 32 -18.17 1.62 4.29
CA GLN A 32 -17.88 0.54 3.35
C GLN A 32 -17.95 -0.80 4.07
N PRO A 33 -18.74 -1.77 3.58
CA PRO A 33 -18.92 -3.05 4.26
C PRO A 33 -17.66 -3.91 4.13
N PHE A 34 -17.28 -4.58 5.21
CA PHE A 34 -16.24 -5.60 5.23
C PHE A 34 -16.63 -6.72 6.20
N GLY A 35 -16.07 -7.91 6.02
CA GLY A 35 -16.38 -9.07 6.85
C GLY A 35 -15.41 -10.22 6.67
N PHE A 36 -15.65 -11.33 7.37
CA PHE A 36 -14.87 -12.55 7.17
C PHE A 36 -14.92 -13.01 5.71
N ASN A 37 -16.09 -12.90 5.09
CA ASN A 37 -16.31 -13.29 3.71
C ASN A 37 -15.58 -12.41 2.68
N THR A 38 -15.24 -11.16 2.98
CA THR A 38 -14.47 -10.31 2.04
C THR A 38 -12.98 -10.36 2.32
N ARG A 39 -12.57 -10.95 3.46
CA ARG A 39 -11.18 -11.03 3.89
C ARG A 39 -10.56 -12.41 3.65
N PHE A 40 -11.30 -13.48 3.95
CA PHE A 40 -10.80 -14.85 3.90
C PHE A 40 -11.52 -15.73 2.87
N GLU A 41 -12.59 -15.24 2.26
CA GLU A 41 -13.25 -15.88 1.12
C GLU A 41 -13.05 -15.01 -0.12
N ASP A 42 -13.20 -15.60 -1.30
CA ASP A 42 -13.05 -14.90 -2.58
C ASP A 42 -14.30 -14.10 -2.98
N LYS A 43 -14.81 -13.26 -2.06
CA LYS A 43 -15.94 -12.36 -2.34
C LYS A 43 -15.45 -10.91 -2.47
N PRO A 44 -15.89 -10.19 -3.53
CA PRO A 44 -15.59 -8.77 -3.67
C PRO A 44 -16.06 -7.95 -2.46
N GLY A 45 -15.19 -7.05 -2.01
CA GLY A 45 -15.42 -6.12 -0.89
C GLY A 45 -14.10 -5.68 -0.28
N THR A 46 -14.14 -4.64 0.56
CA THR A 46 -12.90 -4.15 1.18
C THR A 46 -12.40 -5.10 2.26
N ASN A 47 -11.11 -5.02 2.56
CA ASN A 47 -10.43 -5.75 3.62
C ASN A 47 -9.21 -4.95 4.10
N PRO A 48 -8.67 -5.24 5.31
CA PRO A 48 -7.50 -4.53 5.81
C PRO A 48 -6.27 -4.60 4.88
N GLU A 49 -6.07 -5.73 4.20
CA GLU A 49 -4.91 -5.98 3.35
C GLU A 49 -4.87 -5.07 2.12
N GLU A 50 -6.00 -4.87 1.42
CA GLU A 50 -6.06 -3.92 0.29
C GLU A 50 -5.90 -2.46 0.75
N LEU A 51 -6.31 -2.13 1.98
CA LEU A 51 -6.14 -0.78 2.53
C LEU A 51 -4.68 -0.52 2.88
N VAL A 52 -3.96 -1.53 3.39
CA VAL A 52 -2.51 -1.49 3.55
C VAL A 52 -1.83 -1.34 2.19
N ALA A 53 -2.25 -2.11 1.19
CA ALA A 53 -1.74 -2.00 -0.18
C ALA A 53 -1.92 -0.58 -0.73
N ALA A 54 -3.12 0.00 -0.58
CA ALA A 54 -3.43 1.36 -1.03
C ALA A 54 -2.59 2.42 -0.29
N ALA A 55 -2.39 2.27 1.02
CA ALA A 55 -1.54 3.17 1.80
C ALA A 55 -0.07 3.08 1.35
N HIS A 56 0.43 1.87 1.09
CA HIS A 56 1.83 1.66 0.73
C HIS A 56 2.13 2.14 -0.69
N SER A 57 1.29 1.77 -1.68
CA SER A 57 1.48 2.19 -3.06
C SER A 57 1.42 3.71 -3.21
N SER A 58 0.45 4.38 -2.57
CA SER A 58 0.32 5.84 -2.62
C SER A 58 1.50 6.56 -1.94
N CYS A 59 1.94 6.07 -0.78
CA CYS A 59 3.09 6.63 -0.08
C CYS A 59 4.39 6.45 -0.87
N PHE A 60 4.61 5.26 -1.43
CA PHE A 60 5.78 4.97 -2.26
C PHE A 60 5.81 5.87 -3.51
N SER A 61 4.71 5.94 -4.28
CA SER A 61 4.66 6.79 -5.49
C SER A 61 4.96 8.26 -5.19
N MET A 62 4.38 8.79 -4.10
CA MET A 62 4.62 10.18 -3.71
C MET A 62 6.08 10.42 -3.27
N ALA A 63 6.66 9.48 -2.51
CA ALA A 63 8.04 9.57 -2.07
C ALA A 63 9.04 9.41 -3.25
N LEU A 64 8.73 8.56 -4.23
CA LEU A 64 9.54 8.41 -5.44
C LEU A 64 9.52 9.69 -6.27
N SER A 65 8.36 10.34 -6.41
CA SER A 65 8.25 11.64 -7.07
C SER A 65 9.13 12.71 -6.41
N LEU A 66 9.19 12.72 -5.08
CA LEU A 66 10.10 13.60 -4.34
C LEU A 66 11.57 13.27 -4.64
N ALA A 67 11.97 12.00 -4.53
CA ALA A 67 13.35 11.56 -4.77
C ALA A 67 13.82 11.84 -6.21
N LEU A 68 12.93 11.67 -7.19
CA LEU A 68 13.18 12.05 -8.59
C LEU A 68 13.40 13.54 -8.73
N THR A 69 12.55 14.36 -8.11
CA THR A 69 12.65 15.83 -8.14
C THR A 69 13.97 16.30 -7.54
N GLU A 70 14.37 15.74 -6.40
CA GLU A 70 15.65 16.04 -5.75
C GLU A 70 16.86 15.64 -6.62
N ALA A 71 16.70 14.60 -7.45
CA ALA A 71 17.70 14.16 -8.42
C ALA A 71 17.66 14.93 -9.76
N GLY A 72 16.76 15.92 -9.90
CA GLY A 72 16.64 16.73 -11.12
C GLY A 72 15.76 16.14 -12.22
N PHE A 73 14.97 15.12 -11.90
CA PHE A 73 14.04 14.47 -12.83
C PHE A 73 12.58 14.73 -12.46
N VAL A 74 11.70 14.74 -13.45
CA VAL A 74 10.26 14.80 -13.26
C VAL A 74 9.64 13.63 -14.02
N ALA A 75 8.83 12.83 -13.34
CA ALA A 75 8.09 11.74 -13.97
C ALA A 75 6.87 12.30 -14.70
N ASP A 76 6.62 11.82 -15.92
CA ASP A 76 5.36 12.01 -16.62
C ASP A 76 4.25 11.16 -15.97
N ASP A 77 4.62 9.94 -15.56
CA ASP A 77 3.74 8.99 -14.88
C ASP A 77 4.53 8.12 -13.89
N ILE A 78 3.89 7.81 -12.76
CA ILE A 78 4.34 6.78 -11.81
C ILE A 78 3.13 5.95 -11.43
N THR A 79 3.15 4.68 -11.83
CA THR A 79 2.15 3.69 -11.46
C THR A 79 2.79 2.68 -10.49
N THR A 80 2.24 2.56 -9.29
CA THR A 80 2.69 1.56 -8.30
C THR A 80 1.52 0.66 -7.93
N LYS A 81 1.72 -0.65 -8.07
CA LYS A 81 0.85 -1.67 -7.50
C LYS A 81 1.52 -2.24 -6.26
N ALA A 82 0.79 -2.29 -5.15
CA ALA A 82 1.20 -3.05 -3.98
C ALA A 82 0.35 -4.32 -3.89
N THR A 83 0.98 -5.46 -3.66
CA THR A 83 0.32 -6.74 -3.41
C THR A 83 0.69 -7.21 -2.01
N VAL A 84 -0.29 -7.33 -1.12
CA VAL A 84 -0.09 -7.74 0.27
C VAL A 84 -0.42 -9.22 0.40
N SER A 85 0.53 -10.00 0.93
CA SER A 85 0.32 -11.41 1.26
C SER A 85 -0.15 -11.55 2.71
N LEU A 86 -1.24 -12.27 2.91
CA LEU A 86 -1.73 -12.70 4.22
C LEU A 86 -1.65 -14.22 4.27
N ASP A 87 -0.69 -14.74 5.00
CA ASP A 87 -0.40 -16.18 5.07
C ASP A 87 -0.93 -16.78 6.37
N GLU A 88 -1.33 -18.05 6.30
CA GLU A 88 -1.62 -18.86 7.48
C GLU A 88 -0.30 -19.34 8.10
N VAL A 89 -0.17 -19.14 9.41
CA VAL A 89 0.98 -19.54 10.23
C VAL A 89 0.50 -20.34 11.44
N ASP A 90 1.39 -20.99 12.17
CA ASP A 90 1.03 -21.94 13.25
C ASP A 90 0.02 -21.37 14.27
N ASP A 91 0.11 -20.08 14.60
CA ASP A 91 -0.73 -19.40 15.59
C ASP A 91 -1.79 -18.45 14.98
N GLY A 92 -2.06 -18.54 13.67
CA GLY A 92 -3.11 -17.75 13.01
C GLY A 92 -2.74 -17.25 11.62
N PHE A 93 -2.80 -15.94 11.42
CA PHE A 93 -2.46 -15.30 10.14
C PHE A 93 -1.46 -14.17 10.34
N GLU A 94 -0.57 -14.02 9.37
CA GLU A 94 0.46 -12.97 9.34
C GLU A 94 0.46 -12.25 7.99
N VAL A 95 0.60 -10.92 8.02
CA VAL A 95 0.97 -10.16 6.81
C VAL A 95 2.48 -10.30 6.64
N SER A 96 2.89 -11.30 5.86
CA SER A 96 4.29 -11.74 5.74
C SER A 96 5.08 -10.90 4.74
N HIS A 97 4.42 -10.43 3.67
CA HIS A 97 5.10 -9.85 2.51
C HIS A 97 4.25 -8.79 1.81
N ILE A 98 4.93 -7.78 1.26
CA ILE A 98 4.35 -6.78 0.36
C ILE A 98 5.23 -6.67 -0.89
N ALA A 99 4.69 -7.01 -2.06
CA ALA A 99 5.35 -6.80 -3.35
C ALA A 99 4.96 -5.44 -3.93
N LEU A 100 5.94 -4.61 -4.27
CA LEU A 100 5.75 -3.36 -5.00
C LEU A 100 6.15 -3.53 -6.46
N ASP A 101 5.20 -3.39 -7.38
CA ASP A 101 5.46 -3.33 -8.81
C ASP A 101 5.33 -1.88 -9.28
N VAL A 102 6.44 -1.29 -9.71
CA VAL A 102 6.55 0.13 -10.04
C VAL A 102 6.87 0.30 -11.51
N SER A 103 6.05 1.07 -12.21
CA SER A 103 6.24 1.45 -13.60
C SER A 103 6.27 2.97 -13.69
N ALA A 104 7.26 3.53 -14.38
CA ALA A 104 7.36 4.97 -14.55
C ALA A 104 7.75 5.36 -15.97
N LYS A 105 7.32 6.55 -16.40
CA LYS A 105 7.77 7.20 -17.62
C LYS A 105 8.49 8.49 -17.24
N ILE A 106 9.77 8.56 -17.54
CA ILE A 106 10.64 9.65 -17.07
C ILE A 106 11.63 9.99 -18.17
N LYS A 107 11.67 11.27 -18.55
CA LYS A 107 12.57 11.73 -19.61
C LYS A 107 14.02 11.77 -19.12
N GLU A 108 14.96 11.32 -19.96
CA GLU A 108 16.42 11.49 -19.79
C GLU A 108 17.05 10.83 -18.54
N ILE A 109 16.31 10.03 -17.77
CA ILE A 109 16.87 9.24 -16.67
C ILE A 109 17.44 7.90 -17.18
N SER A 110 18.52 7.42 -16.59
CA SER A 110 18.99 6.05 -16.84
C SER A 110 18.20 5.05 -16.01
N LEU A 111 18.08 3.80 -16.51
CA LEU A 111 17.46 2.72 -15.76
C LEU A 111 18.13 2.52 -14.39
N GLU A 112 19.47 2.47 -14.36
CA GLU A 112 20.24 2.31 -13.12
C GLU A 112 19.91 3.41 -12.08
N LYS A 113 19.79 4.67 -12.53
CA LYS A 113 19.47 5.77 -11.62
C LYS A 113 18.04 5.67 -11.10
N PHE A 114 17.09 5.29 -11.96
CA PHE A 114 15.71 5.05 -11.57
C PHE A 114 15.60 3.93 -10.53
N GLU A 115 16.22 2.78 -10.79
CA GLU A 115 16.24 1.63 -9.88
C GLU A 115 16.87 1.99 -8.52
N GLN A 116 17.97 2.74 -8.51
CA GLN A 116 18.60 3.23 -7.30
C GLN A 116 17.63 4.09 -6.46
N LEU A 117 16.91 5.02 -7.10
CA LEU A 117 15.95 5.89 -6.41
C LEU A 117 14.73 5.11 -5.90
N CYS A 118 14.26 4.11 -6.66
CA CYS A 118 13.18 3.22 -6.22
C CYS A 118 13.58 2.41 -4.99
N GLU A 119 14.78 1.83 -4.96
CA GLU A 119 15.25 1.06 -3.80
C GLU A 119 15.43 1.95 -2.56
N GLN A 120 16.00 3.14 -2.71
CA GLN A 120 16.07 4.13 -1.62
C GLN A 120 14.68 4.53 -1.12
N THR A 121 13.72 4.70 -2.04
CA THR A 121 12.34 5.01 -1.69
C THR A 121 11.66 3.86 -0.95
N LYS A 122 11.92 2.61 -1.35
CA LYS A 122 11.40 1.40 -0.71
C LYS A 122 11.78 1.34 0.76
N GLN A 123 13.00 1.72 1.11
CA GLN A 123 13.48 1.77 2.50
C GLN A 123 13.08 3.08 3.22
N GLY A 124 12.84 4.14 2.46
CA GLY A 124 12.77 5.50 2.97
C GLY A 124 11.36 6.02 3.25
N CYS A 125 10.34 5.55 2.52
CA CYS A 125 9.01 6.14 2.60
C CYS A 125 8.36 5.86 3.98
N PRO A 126 7.55 6.79 4.53
CA PRO A 126 6.97 6.64 5.87
C PRO A 126 6.18 5.34 6.09
N ILE A 127 5.43 4.88 5.07
CA ILE A 127 4.65 3.65 5.19
C ILE A 127 5.57 2.43 5.17
N SER A 128 6.60 2.37 4.31
CA SER A 128 7.61 1.29 4.39
C SER A 128 8.28 1.21 5.77
N LYS A 129 8.65 2.35 6.34
CA LYS A 129 9.28 2.41 7.68
C LYS A 129 8.38 1.93 8.82
N LEU A 130 7.06 1.91 8.60
CA LEU A 130 6.08 1.41 9.55
C LEU A 130 5.91 -0.13 9.44
N MET A 131 6.23 -0.72 8.29
CA MET A 131 5.98 -2.14 8.03
C MET A 131 7.08 -3.03 8.62
N ASN A 132 6.65 -4.18 9.16
CA ASN A 132 7.54 -5.26 9.57
C ASN A 132 7.61 -6.41 8.56
N ALA A 133 6.66 -6.47 7.62
CA ALA A 133 6.62 -7.46 6.55
C ALA A 133 7.83 -7.30 5.62
N GLU A 134 8.25 -8.39 4.96
CA GLU A 134 9.23 -8.29 3.88
C GLU A 134 8.67 -7.44 2.74
N ILE A 135 9.50 -6.55 2.17
CA ILE A 135 9.09 -5.70 1.03
C ILE A 135 9.99 -5.98 -0.17
N SER A 136 9.41 -6.56 -1.22
CA SER A 136 10.07 -6.72 -2.51
C SER A 136 9.68 -5.59 -3.48
N LEU A 137 10.51 -5.40 -4.51
CA LEU A 137 10.34 -4.33 -5.49
C LEU A 137 10.70 -4.83 -6.89
N THR A 138 9.80 -4.61 -7.83
CA THR A 138 9.99 -4.78 -9.27
C THR A 138 9.84 -3.41 -9.93
N THR A 139 10.75 -3.07 -10.85
CA THR A 139 10.77 -1.77 -11.53
C THR A 139 10.72 -1.90 -13.04
N THR A 140 9.93 -1.06 -13.69
CA THR A 140 9.83 -0.93 -15.14
C THR A 140 9.95 0.54 -15.53
N LEU A 141 10.90 0.88 -16.40
CA LEU A 141 11.05 2.22 -16.98
C LEU A 141 10.58 2.18 -18.44
N ASN A 142 9.58 2.99 -18.78
CA ASN A 142 8.94 3.04 -20.11
C ASN A 142 9.44 4.20 -20.98
#